data_AF-A0A367LY35-F1
#
_entry.id   AF-A0A367LY35-F1
#
_cell.length_a   1.000
_cell.length_b   1.000
_cell.length_c   1.000
_cell.angle_alpha   90.00
_cell.angle_beta   90.00
_cell.angle_gamma   90.00
#
_symmetry.space_group_name_H-M   'P 1'
#
loop_
_entity.id
_entity.type
_entity.pdbx_description
1 polymer ?
#
loop_
_entity_poly.entity_id
_entity_poly.type
_entity_poly.pdbx_seq_one_letter_code
_entity_poly.pdbx_strand_id
1 'polypeptide(L)' 'MTANSERIRIGVGDDRIEGTFLSPRAKVPGVLFVHGWGGSQLRDLKLSQVIAGLGCVCLTFD' A
#
# COMPACT_ATOMS: atom_id res chain seq x y z
N MET A 1 -19.66 -6.32 -8.59
CA MET A 1 -18.18 -6.29 -8.54
C MET A 1 -17.75 -7.27 -7.46
N THR A 2 -16.98 -8.31 -7.78
CA THR A 2 -16.54 -9.33 -6.80
C THR A 2 -15.12 -9.00 -6.31
N ALA A 3 -14.92 -9.01 -5.00
CA ALA A 3 -13.62 -8.80 -4.37
C ALA A 3 -12.90 -10.14 -4.14
N ASN A 4 -11.57 -10.14 -4.22
CA ASN A 4 -10.74 -11.18 -3.64
C ASN A 4 -10.76 -11.01 -2.11
N SER A 5 -10.81 -12.13 -1.39
CA SER A 5 -10.79 -12.18 0.07
C SER A 5 -9.71 -13.17 0.51
N GLU A 6 -8.80 -12.71 1.34
CA GLU A 6 -7.66 -13.50 1.82
C GLU A 6 -7.49 -13.33 3.33
N ARG A 7 -7.29 -14.42 4.08
CA ARG A 7 -6.91 -14.31 5.49
C ARG A 7 -5.43 -13.94 5.58
N ILE A 8 -5.13 -12.89 6.33
CA ILE A 8 -3.76 -12.39 6.52
C ILE A 8 -3.41 -12.33 8.00
N ARG A 9 -2.10 -12.27 8.28
CA ARG A 9 -1.57 -12.01 9.62
C ARG A 9 -0.68 -10.78 9.57
N ILE A 10 -0.93 -9.84 10.46
CA ILE A 10 -0.13 -8.62 10.61
C ILE A 10 0.72 -8.78 11.86
N GLY A 11 2.04 -8.74 11.72
CA GLY A 11 2.96 -8.76 12.86
C GLY A 11 3.06 -7.38 13.49
N VAL A 12 2.96 -7.31 14.83
CA VAL A 12 3.08 -6.06 15.61
C VAL A 12 3.98 -6.32 16.80
N GLY A 13 5.26 -5.98 16.69
CA GLY A 13 6.27 -6.40 17.67
C GLY A 13 6.33 -7.92 17.76
N ASP A 14 6.13 -8.46 18.96
CA ASP A 14 6.07 -9.92 19.21
C ASP A 14 4.65 -10.50 19.04
N ASP A 15 3.63 -9.65 18.86
CA ASP A 15 2.23 -10.06 18.73
C ASP A 15 1.81 -10.26 17.27
N ARG A 16 0.64 -10.90 17.10
CA ARG A 16 0.02 -11.15 15.79
C ARG A 16 -1.45 -10.79 15.79
N ILE A 17 -1.87 -10.04 14.76
CA ILE A 17 -3.27 -9.70 14.51
C ILE A 17 -3.76 -10.48 13.30
N GLU A 18 -4.83 -11.27 13.47
CA GLU A 18 -5.52 -11.96 12.38
C GLU A 18 -6.45 -10.98 11.65
N GLY A 19 -6.46 -11.02 10.32
CA GLY A 19 -7.26 -10.12 9.50
C GLY A 19 -7.77 -10.76 8.21
N THR A 20 -8.67 -10.06 7.52
CA THR A 20 -9.13 -10.42 6.17
C THR A 20 -8.83 -9.26 5.23
N PHE A 21 -8.01 -9.51 4.21
CA PHE A 21 -7.68 -8.54 3.18
C PHE A 21 -8.68 -8.64 2.03
N LEU A 22 -9.38 -7.53 1.77
CA LEU A 22 -10.32 -7.40 0.65
C LEU A 22 -9.71 -6.52 -0.44
N SER A 23 -9.61 -7.05 -1.65
CA SER A 23 -9.08 -6.32 -2.81
C SER A 23 -9.96 -6.52 -4.05
N PRO A 24 -9.95 -5.59 -5.01
CA PRO A 24 -10.61 -5.82 -6.29
C PRO A 24 -10.06 -7.08 -6.97
N ARG A 25 -10.92 -7.85 -7.66
CA ARG A 25 -10.47 -9.03 -8.41
C ARG A 25 -9.56 -8.67 -9.60
N ALA A 26 -9.79 -7.50 -10.20
CA ALA A 26 -8.93 -6.96 -11.23
C ALA A 26 -7.62 -6.47 -10.60
N LYS A 27 -6.49 -6.93 -11.12
CA LYS A 27 -5.17 -6.43 -10.70
C LYS A 27 -5.07 -4.94 -11.06
N VAL A 28 -4.64 -4.15 -10.10
CA VAL A 28 -4.34 -2.72 -10.27
C VAL A 28 -2.82 -2.51 -10.26
N PRO A 29 -2.28 -1.51 -10.98
CA PRO A 29 -0.86 -1.21 -10.93
C PRO A 29 -0.42 -0.84 -9.50
N GLY A 30 0.75 -1.35 -9.10
CA GLY A 30 1.42 -0.97 -7.86
C GLY A 30 2.56 0.00 -8.14
N VAL A 31 2.67 1.07 -7.37
CA VAL A 31 3.77 2.05 -7.46
C VAL A 31 4.45 2.18 -6.10
N LEU A 32 5.74 1.82 -6.06
CA LEU A 32 6.60 1.97 -4.89
C LEU A 32 7.43 3.25 -5.04
N PHE A 33 7.32 4.14 -4.06
CA PHE A 33 8.13 5.34 -3.98
C PHE A 33 9.37 5.06 -3.13
N VAL A 34 10.54 5.37 -3.67
CA VAL A 34 11.83 5.20 -3.00
C VAL A 34 12.53 6.55 -3.02
N HIS A 35 12.70 7.16 -1.86
CA HIS A 35 13.42 8.42 -1.75
C HIS A 35 14.92 8.21 -1.55
N GLY A 36 15.71 9.20 -1.97
CA GLY A 36 17.16 9.22 -1.79
C GLY A 36 17.59 9.58 -0.36
N TRP A 37 18.90 9.71 -0.18
CA TRP A 37 19.52 10.09 1.10
C TRP A 37 18.93 11.37 1.69
N GLY A 38 18.60 11.35 2.99
CA GLY A 38 17.98 12.48 3.70
C GLY A 38 16.57 12.83 3.21
N GLY A 39 15.97 11.97 2.37
CA GLY A 39 14.56 12.00 2.01
C GLY A 39 13.68 11.42 3.11
N SER A 40 12.38 11.58 2.94
CA SER A 40 11.36 10.95 3.75
C SER A 40 10.09 10.81 2.93
N GLN A 41 9.19 9.93 3.37
CA GLN A 41 7.92 9.69 2.70
C GLN A 41 7.10 10.98 2.49
N LEU A 42 7.26 11.99 3.35
CA LEU A 42 6.57 13.28 3.26
C LEU A 42 6.76 13.97 1.91
N ARG A 43 7.93 13.80 1.27
CA ARG A 43 8.19 14.35 -0.07
C ARG A 43 7.43 13.62 -1.17
N ASP A 44 7.18 12.32 -0.98
CA ASP A 44 6.56 11.44 -1.97
C ASP A 44 5.02 11.49 -1.90
N LEU A 45 4.44 11.77 -0.72
CA LEU A 45 2.99 11.74 -0.48
C LEU A 45 2.17 12.55 -1.50
N LYS A 46 2.65 13.74 -1.88
CA LYS A 46 1.91 14.59 -2.83
C LYS A 46 1.79 13.94 -4.20
N LEU A 47 2.86 13.31 -4.69
CA LEU A 47 2.85 12.62 -5.98
C LEU A 47 2.10 11.28 -5.87
N SER A 48 2.27 10.56 -4.76
CA SER A 48 1.59 9.28 -4.55
C SER A 48 0.07 9.40 -4.53
N GLN A 49 -0.48 10.49 -3.98
CA GLN A 49 -1.92 10.80 -4.02
C GLN A 49 -2.45 10.98 -5.45
N VAL A 50 -1.71 11.72 -6.29
CA VAL A 50 -2.10 11.93 -7.70
C VAL A 50 -2.09 10.60 -8.46
N ILE A 51 -1.07 9.78 -8.27
CA ILE A 51 -0.95 8.47 -8.92
C ILE A 51 -2.02 7.49 -8.41
N ALA A 52 -2.35 7.52 -7.12
CA ALA A 52 -3.43 6.72 -6.56
C ALA A 52 -4.79 7.10 -7.17
N GLY A 53 -5.02 8.39 -7.45
CA GLY A 53 -6.20 8.88 -8.16
C GLY A 53 -6.37 8.33 -9.58
N LEU A 54 -5.31 7.78 -10.19
CA LEU A 54 -5.34 7.13 -11.50
C LEU A 54 -5.67 5.63 -11.42
N GLY A 55 -6.02 5.12 -10.23
CA GLY A 55 -6.35 3.71 -10.01
C GLY A 55 -5.16 2.82 -9.66
N CYS A 56 -4.05 3.39 -9.22
CA CYS A 56 -2.90 2.65 -8.70
C CYS A 56 -2.99 2.45 -7.19
N VAL A 57 -2.31 1.43 -6.68
CA VAL A 57 -1.99 1.29 -5.26
C VAL A 57 -0.57 1.83 -5.04
N CYS A 58 -0.43 2.85 -4.19
CA CYS A 58 0.85 3.49 -3.91
C CYS A 58 1.36 3.13 -2.51
N LEU A 59 2.67 2.92 -2.37
CA LEU A 59 3.34 2.76 -1.09
C LEU A 59 4.52 3.74 -1.01
N THR A 60 4.56 4.51 0.08
CA THR A 60 5.70 5.34 0.51
C THR A 60 6.19 4.78 1.86
N PHE A 61 7.48 4.91 2.16
CA PHE A 61 8.08 4.49 3.44
C PHE A 61 9.20 5.47 3.82
N ASP A 62 9.64 5.44 5.09
CA ASP A 62 10.83 6.18 5.56
C ASP A 62 12.07 5.27 5.59
#